data_AF-A0A7S0LNM2-F1
#
_entry.id   AF-A0A7S0LNM2-F1
#
_cell.length_a   1.000
_cell.length_b   1.000
_cell.length_c   1.000
_cell.angle_alpha   90.00
_cell.angle_beta   90.00
_cell.angle_gamma   90.00
#
_symmetry.space_group_name_H-M   'P 1'
#
loop_
_entity.id
_entity.type
_entity.pdbx_description
1 polymer ?
#
loop_
_entity_poly.entity_id
_entity_poly.type
_entity_poly.pdbx_seq_one_letter_code
_entity_poly.pdbx_strand_id
1 'polypeptide(L)'
;VLREYLHKEFSAADYSSIPGGYNLERAIDDFVFLCFFVGNDFLPHIPALEIRDGAIDMLIFAYKQLIPRLGGYLTDAGRVHLPRTEVLLREVSAYEDEIFERRRKRDEGRERNDAARKAAASYAASGQVPSSGFGSLYPPRDNTQKQLHDSIKAFSALPAGEQP
;
A
#
# COMPACT_ATOMS: atom_id res chain seq x y z
N VAL A 1 20.17 13.09 4.03
CA VAL A 1 19.51 11.82 3.66
C VAL A 1 18.00 11.94 3.46
N LEU A 2 17.10 11.89 4.47
CA LEU A 2 15.62 11.92 4.22
C LEU A 2 15.18 13.13 3.39
N ARG A 3 15.73 14.30 3.72
CA ARG A 3 15.51 15.55 2.98
C ARG A 3 15.78 15.43 1.49
N GLU A 4 16.80 14.68 1.07
CA GLU A 4 17.12 14.48 -0.34
C GLU A 4 16.12 13.56 -1.05
N TYR A 5 15.56 12.58 -0.34
CA TYR A 5 14.48 11.74 -0.85
C TYR A 5 13.20 12.56 -1.05
N LEU A 6 12.83 13.37 -0.05
CA LEU A 6 11.68 14.28 -0.18
C LEU A 6 11.88 15.28 -1.31
N HIS A 7 13.10 15.80 -1.48
CA HIS A 7 13.40 16.65 -2.62
C HIS A 7 13.11 15.96 -3.95
N LYS A 8 13.63 14.74 -4.17
CA LYS A 8 13.39 13.98 -5.39
C LYS A 8 11.91 13.65 -5.61
N GLU A 9 11.20 13.32 -4.53
CA GLU A 9 9.78 12.95 -4.59
C GLU A 9 8.90 14.14 -4.95
N PHE A 10 9.10 15.27 -4.27
CA PHE A 10 8.26 16.46 -4.43
C PHE A 10 8.66 17.31 -5.63
N SER A 11 9.93 17.33 -6.05
CA SER A 11 10.36 18.09 -7.24
C SER A 11 9.75 17.56 -8.54
N ALA A 12 9.21 16.34 -8.53
CA ALA A 12 8.59 15.71 -9.70
C ALA A 12 7.18 16.24 -10.00
N ALA A 13 6.56 17.03 -9.11
CA ALA A 13 5.25 17.63 -9.34
C ALA A 13 5.34 18.96 -10.12
N ASP A 14 4.21 19.40 -10.67
CA ASP A 14 4.12 20.67 -11.39
C ASP A 14 3.75 21.82 -10.45
N TYR A 15 4.68 22.78 -10.30
CA TYR A 15 4.53 23.97 -9.47
C TYR A 15 4.35 25.25 -10.29
N SER A 16 4.02 25.14 -11.58
CA SER A 16 3.87 26.28 -12.50
C SER A 16 2.82 27.29 -12.04
N SER A 17 1.81 26.86 -11.27
CA SER A 17 0.78 27.73 -10.72
C SER A 17 1.16 28.44 -9.41
N ILE A 18 2.33 28.14 -8.83
CA ILE A 18 2.80 28.75 -7.60
C ILE A 18 3.78 29.89 -7.93
N PRO A 19 3.51 31.13 -7.48
CA PRO A 19 4.48 32.21 -7.58
C PRO A 19 5.80 31.85 -6.88
N GLY A 20 6.91 31.89 -7.61
CA GLY A 20 8.23 31.47 -7.12
C GLY A 20 8.50 29.96 -7.26
N GLY A 21 7.55 29.18 -7.76
CA GLY A 21 7.73 27.78 -8.13
C GLY A 21 7.98 26.84 -6.95
N TYR A 22 8.68 25.75 -7.26
CA TYR A 22 9.02 24.71 -6.29
C TYR A 22 9.97 25.22 -5.20
N ASN A 23 9.60 24.99 -3.95
CA ASN A 23 10.39 25.30 -2.76
C ASN A 23 10.38 24.08 -1.84
N LEU A 24 11.56 23.51 -1.60
CA LEU A 24 11.73 22.31 -0.78
C LEU A 24 11.27 22.50 0.67
N GLU A 25 11.57 23.64 1.30
CA GLU A 25 11.18 23.87 2.71
C GLU A 25 9.65 23.87 2.85
N ARG A 26 8.96 24.51 1.89
CA ARG A 26 7.50 24.57 1.87
C ARG A 26 6.87 23.21 1.59
N ALA A 27 7.48 22.41 0.72
CA ALA A 27 7.04 21.04 0.47
C ALA A 27 7.26 20.12 1.70
N ILE A 28 8.34 20.34 2.46
CA ILE A 28 8.59 19.61 3.72
C ILE A 28 7.55 19.99 4.78
N ASP A 29 7.24 21.27 4.94
CA ASP A 29 6.21 21.73 5.88
C ASP A 29 4.85 21.08 5.56
N ASP A 30 4.48 21.06 4.28
CA ASP A 30 3.27 20.39 3.81
C ASP A 30 3.32 18.88 4.05
N PHE A 31 4.45 18.23 3.80
CA PHE A 31 4.61 16.79 4.08
C PHE A 31 4.42 16.48 5.57
N VAL A 32 4.99 17.28 6.47
CA VAL A 32 4.80 17.14 7.92
C VAL A 32 3.31 17.30 8.26
N PHE A 33 2.65 18.28 7.64
CA PHE A 33 1.21 18.47 7.82
C PHE A 33 0.38 17.29 7.29
N LEU A 34 0.73 16.69 6.14
CA LEU A 34 0.08 15.50 5.60
C LEU A 34 0.18 14.32 6.57
N CYS A 35 1.35 14.14 7.20
CA CYS A 35 1.57 13.08 8.19
C CYS A 35 0.59 13.18 9.38
N PHE A 36 0.10 14.38 9.73
CA PHE A 36 -0.87 14.53 10.82
C PHE A 36 -2.21 13.84 10.53
N PHE A 37 -2.59 13.62 9.27
CA PHE A 37 -3.84 12.93 8.91
C PHE A 37 -3.77 11.41 9.07
N VAL A 38 -2.56 10.84 8.94
CA VAL A 38 -2.37 9.38 9.02
C VAL A 38 -2.28 8.89 10.46
N GLY A 39 -1.94 9.78 11.39
CA GLY A 39 -1.95 9.52 12.81
C GLY A 39 -1.05 10.50 13.54
N ASN A 40 -1.60 11.16 14.54
CA ASN A 40 -0.83 11.97 15.49
C ASN A 40 -1.34 11.70 16.90
N ASP A 41 -0.56 12.09 17.91
CA ASP A 41 -0.85 11.80 19.32
C ASP A 41 -2.07 12.55 19.87
N PHE A 42 -2.64 13.49 19.09
CA PHE A 42 -3.70 14.40 19.51
C PHE A 42 -5.03 14.19 18.78
N LEU A 43 -5.02 13.56 17.60
CA LEU A 43 -6.18 13.30 16.77
C LEU A 43 -6.32 11.79 16.52
N PRO A 44 -7.52 11.21 16.71
CA PRO A 44 -7.77 9.86 16.24
C PRO A 44 -7.51 9.81 14.73
N HIS A 45 -6.71 8.85 14.28
CA HIS A 45 -6.39 8.66 12.87
C HIS A 45 -7.68 8.53 12.04
N ILE A 46 -7.68 9.06 10.82
CA ILE A 46 -8.80 8.86 9.91
C ILE A 46 -8.83 7.36 9.57
N PRO A 47 -9.94 6.64 9.77
CA PRO A 47 -9.97 5.18 9.60
C PRO A 47 -9.50 4.70 8.22
N ALA A 48 -9.73 5.51 7.18
CA ALA A 48 -9.27 5.25 5.81
C ALA A 48 -7.77 5.55 5.60
N LEU A 49 -7.15 6.42 6.40
CA LEU A 49 -5.74 6.79 6.29
C LEU A 49 -4.91 6.08 7.35
N GLU A 50 -4.65 4.81 7.11
CA GLU A 50 -3.78 4.02 7.97
C GLU A 50 -2.40 3.82 7.32
N ILE A 51 -1.30 4.06 8.07
CA ILE A 51 0.08 3.88 7.55
C ILE A 51 0.25 2.47 6.96
N ARG A 52 -0.35 1.46 7.60
CA ARG A 52 -0.29 0.04 7.18
C ARG A 52 -0.90 -0.22 5.79
N ASP A 53 -1.72 0.71 5.29
CA ASP A 53 -2.37 0.63 3.98
C ASP A 53 -1.72 1.53 2.92
N GLY A 54 -0.55 2.14 3.22
CA GLY A 54 0.14 3.03 2.29
C GLY A 54 -0.46 4.44 2.22
N ALA A 55 -1.09 4.89 3.30
CA ALA A 55 -1.76 6.19 3.35
C ALA A 55 -0.83 7.38 3.07
N ILE A 56 0.44 7.30 3.49
CA ILE A 56 1.43 8.35 3.21
C ILE A 56 1.69 8.47 1.71
N ASP A 57 1.87 7.35 1.01
CA ASP A 57 2.12 7.34 -0.43
C ASP A 57 0.92 7.89 -1.20
N MET A 58 -0.30 7.53 -0.77
CA MET A 58 -1.54 8.06 -1.36
C MET A 58 -1.69 9.56 -1.11
N LEU A 59 -1.39 10.06 0.09
CA LEU A 59 -1.43 11.49 0.38
C LEU A 59 -0.40 12.27 -0.45
N ILE A 60 0.82 11.75 -0.58
CA ILE A 60 1.84 12.35 -1.45
C ILE A 60 1.35 12.36 -2.90
N PHE A 61 0.78 11.25 -3.38
CA PHE A 61 0.22 11.17 -4.73
C PHE A 61 -0.89 12.21 -4.96
N ALA A 62 -1.90 12.25 -4.08
CA ALA A 62 -3.01 13.21 -4.15
C ALA A 62 -2.50 14.65 -4.09
N TYR A 63 -1.55 14.95 -3.20
CA TYR A 63 -0.91 16.26 -3.11
C TYR A 63 -0.25 16.66 -4.44
N LYS A 64 0.55 15.78 -5.05
CA LYS A 64 1.25 16.05 -6.31
C LYS A 64 0.29 16.26 -7.49
N GLN A 65 -0.87 15.60 -7.49
CA GLN A 65 -1.91 15.82 -8.50
C GLN A 65 -2.65 17.15 -8.32
N LEU A 66 -2.81 17.59 -7.07
CA LEU A 66 -3.57 18.79 -6.74
C LEU A 66 -2.73 20.06 -6.75
N ILE A 67 -1.44 19.99 -6.42
CA ILE A 67 -0.58 21.16 -6.30
C ILE A 67 -0.62 22.13 -7.52
N PRO A 68 -0.75 21.67 -8.79
CA PRO A 68 -0.86 22.58 -9.93
C PRO A 68 -2.18 23.37 -9.92
N ARG A 69 -3.21 22.90 -9.22
CA ARG A 69 -4.55 23.49 -9.15
C ARG A 69 -4.81 24.24 -7.84
N LEU A 70 -4.04 23.98 -6.79
CA LEU A 70 -4.20 24.60 -5.46
C LEU A 70 -3.73 26.07 -5.42
N GLY A 71 -2.86 26.47 -6.35
CA GLY A 71 -2.33 27.84 -6.45
C GLY A 71 -1.43 28.23 -5.26
N GLY A 72 -0.89 27.25 -4.53
CA GLY A 72 0.02 27.45 -3.41
C GLY A 72 0.09 26.24 -2.47
N TYR A 73 1.05 26.28 -1.55
CA TYR A 73 1.26 25.27 -0.50
C TYR A 73 0.08 25.22 0.50
N LEU A 74 -0.06 24.09 1.20
CA LEU A 74 -1.09 23.85 2.23
C LEU A 74 -0.80 24.63 3.51
N THR A 75 0.47 24.87 3.81
CA THR A 75 0.92 25.50 5.04
C THR A 75 1.81 26.71 4.78
N ASP A 76 1.79 27.66 5.70
CA ASP A 76 2.65 28.83 5.72
C ASP A 76 3.09 29.15 7.16
N ALA A 77 4.35 28.84 7.50
CA ALA A 77 4.93 29.08 8.83
C ALA A 77 4.03 28.59 9.98
N GLY A 78 3.50 27.37 9.85
CA GLY A 78 2.62 26.75 10.85
C GLY A 78 1.14 27.14 10.75
N ARG A 79 0.76 28.01 9.81
CA ARG A 79 -0.65 28.30 9.52
C ARG A 79 -1.15 27.42 8.38
N VAL A 80 -2.29 26.77 8.58
CA VAL A 80 -2.91 25.89 7.59
C VAL A 80 -3.87 26.69 6.71
N HIS A 81 -3.77 26.51 5.39
CA HIS A 81 -4.69 27.08 4.42
C HIS A 81 -5.91 26.16 4.21
N LEU A 82 -6.89 26.27 5.11
CA LEU A 82 -8.06 25.37 5.17
C LEU A 82 -8.79 25.14 3.83
N PRO A 83 -9.05 26.15 2.96
CA PRO A 83 -9.70 25.88 1.67
C PRO A 83 -8.91 24.94 0.75
N ARG A 84 -7.58 24.96 0.82
CA ARG A 84 -6.71 24.06 0.02
C ARG A 84 -6.71 22.66 0.63
N THR A 85 -6.66 22.60 1.96
CA THR A 85 -6.79 21.36 2.72
C THR A 85 -8.12 20.66 2.45
N GLU A 86 -9.23 21.40 2.34
CA GLU A 86 -10.54 20.83 2.02
C GLU A 86 -10.54 20.15 0.64
N VAL A 87 -9.93 20.79 -0.36
CA VAL A 87 -9.80 20.20 -1.70
C VAL A 87 -8.99 18.90 -1.65
N LEU A 88 -7.89 18.89 -0.90
CA LEU A 88 -7.09 17.68 -0.68
C LEU A 88 -7.92 16.57 -0.01
N LEU A 89 -8.60 16.87 1.09
CA LEU A 89 -9.40 15.87 1.81
C LEU A 89 -10.54 15.33 0.95
N ARG A 90 -11.13 16.17 0.10
CA ARG A 90 -12.15 15.73 -0.87
C ARG A 90 -11.58 14.76 -1.90
N GLU A 91 -10.38 15.02 -2.40
CA GLU A 91 -9.71 14.09 -3.32
C GLU A 91 -9.40 12.75 -2.62
N VAL A 92 -8.87 12.81 -1.40
CA VAL A 92 -8.58 11.63 -0.57
C VAL A 92 -9.84 10.81 -0.31
N SER A 93 -10.99 11.47 -0.10
CA SER A 93 -12.27 10.80 0.15
C SER A 93 -12.70 9.86 -0.98
N ALA A 94 -12.28 10.15 -2.23
CA ALA A 94 -12.59 9.30 -3.38
C ALA A 94 -11.91 7.92 -3.34
N TYR A 95 -10.87 7.76 -2.52
CA TYR A 95 -10.11 6.51 -2.40
C TYR A 95 -10.53 5.67 -1.19
N GLU A 96 -11.41 6.16 -0.32
CA GLU A 96 -11.78 5.50 0.94
C GLU A 96 -12.39 4.11 0.70
N ASP A 97 -13.32 4.00 -0.25
CA ASP A 97 -14.00 2.74 -0.57
C ASP A 97 -13.01 1.66 -1.02
N GLU A 98 -12.09 2.01 -1.91
CA GLU A 98 -11.05 1.08 -2.39
C GLU A 98 -10.14 0.61 -1.25
N ILE A 99 -9.78 1.54 -0.35
CA ILE A 99 -8.96 1.22 0.82
C ILE A 99 -9.69 0.25 1.75
N PHE A 100 -10.97 0.50 2.03
CA PHE A 100 -11.77 -0.37 2.88
C PHE A 100 -11.96 -1.77 2.29
N GLU A 101 -12.22 -1.88 0.98
CA GLU A 101 -12.32 -3.17 0.31
C GLU A 101 -11.01 -3.96 0.38
N ARG A 102 -9.88 -3.31 0.10
CA ARG A 102 -8.56 -3.94 0.13
C ARG A 102 -8.20 -4.41 1.54
N ARG A 103 -8.51 -3.62 2.57
CA ARG A 103 -8.32 -3.98 3.97
C ARG A 103 -9.17 -5.21 4.32
N ARG A 104 -10.45 -5.19 3.97
CA ARG A 104 -11.37 -6.30 4.22
C ARG A 104 -10.86 -7.62 3.61
N LYS A 105 -10.46 -7.61 2.33
CA LYS A 105 -9.92 -8.81 1.65
C LYS A 105 -8.67 -9.35 2.34
N ARG A 106 -7.79 -8.46 2.81
CA ARG A 106 -6.58 -8.84 3.54
C ARG A 106 -6.91 -9.48 4.89
N ASP A 107 -7.83 -8.90 5.64
CA ASP A 107 -8.19 -9.39 6.97
C ASP A 107 -8.93 -10.73 6.88
N GLU A 108 -9.85 -10.88 5.92
CA GLU A 108 -10.49 -12.18 5.61
C GLU A 108 -9.46 -13.27 5.23
N GLY A 109 -8.42 -12.90 4.46
CA GLY A 109 -7.33 -13.82 4.11
C GLY A 109 -6.48 -14.25 5.31
N ARG A 110 -6.21 -13.32 6.24
CA ARG A 110 -5.47 -13.61 7.49
C ARG A 110 -6.28 -14.53 8.39
N GLU A 111 -7.56 -14.26 8.58
CA GLU A 111 -8.45 -15.10 9.39
C GLU A 111 -8.52 -16.53 8.85
N ARG A 112 -8.66 -16.70 7.53
CA ARG A 112 -8.65 -18.04 6.90
C ARG A 112 -7.33 -18.78 7.13
N ASN A 113 -6.20 -18.08 6.99
CA ASN A 113 -4.87 -18.68 7.20
C ASN A 113 -4.64 -19.06 8.66
N ASP A 114 -5.05 -18.22 9.60
CA ASP A 114 -4.91 -18.49 11.04
C ASP A 114 -5.83 -19.62 11.49
N ALA A 115 -7.06 -19.70 10.96
CA ALA A 115 -7.96 -20.82 11.19
C ALA A 115 -7.37 -22.14 10.66
N ALA A 116 -6.84 -22.14 9.43
CA ALA A 116 -6.19 -23.31 8.85
C ALA A 116 -4.96 -23.77 9.65
N ARG A 117 -4.13 -22.83 10.12
CA ARG A 117 -2.96 -23.13 10.98
C ARG A 117 -3.38 -23.73 12.32
N LYS A 118 -4.40 -23.16 12.97
CA LYS A 118 -4.92 -23.69 14.25
C LYS A 118 -5.52 -25.10 14.07
N ALA A 119 -6.30 -25.31 13.01
CA ALA A 119 -6.83 -26.63 12.69
C ALA A 119 -5.70 -27.64 12.47
N ALA A 120 -4.73 -27.34 11.61
CA ALA A 120 -3.58 -28.20 11.36
C ALA A 120 -2.77 -28.52 12.65
N ALA A 121 -2.55 -27.52 13.50
CA ALA A 121 -1.88 -27.71 14.80
C ALA A 121 -2.69 -28.60 15.75
N SER A 122 -4.02 -28.43 15.82
CA SER A 122 -4.88 -29.30 16.65
C SER A 122 -4.90 -30.75 16.16
N TYR A 123 -4.87 -30.98 14.85
CA TYR A 123 -4.79 -32.32 14.26
C TYR A 123 -3.43 -32.98 14.51
N ALA A 124 -2.33 -32.22 14.42
CA ALA A 124 -1.00 -32.73 14.74
C ALA A 124 -0.86 -33.10 16.23
N ALA A 125 -1.52 -32.33 17.12
CA ALA A 125 -1.50 -32.58 18.56
C ALA A 125 -2.40 -33.76 18.98
N SER A 126 -3.50 -34.04 18.26
CA SER A 126 -4.44 -35.13 18.61
C SER A 126 -4.04 -36.51 18.08
N GLY A 127 -3.04 -36.60 17.18
CA GLY A 127 -2.47 -37.86 16.71
C GLY A 127 -3.42 -38.75 15.88
N GLN A 128 -4.61 -38.27 15.52
CA GLN A 128 -5.58 -39.03 14.72
C GLN A 128 -5.31 -38.85 13.22
N VAL A 129 -4.81 -39.90 12.57
CA VAL A 129 -4.74 -39.99 11.11
C VAL A 129 -6.15 -40.23 10.56
N PRO A 130 -6.70 -39.41 9.65
CA PRO A 130 -8.00 -39.67 9.07
C PRO A 130 -7.91 -40.84 8.08
N SER A 131 -8.74 -41.88 8.26
CA SER A 131 -8.71 -43.09 7.44
C SER A 131 -9.48 -43.00 6.12
N SER A 132 -9.82 -41.80 5.63
CA SER A 132 -10.62 -41.69 4.41
C SER A 132 -10.54 -40.32 3.75
N GLY A 133 -10.14 -40.29 2.48
CA GLY A 133 -10.42 -39.19 1.55
C GLY A 133 -9.30 -38.16 1.39
N PHE A 134 -8.38 -38.43 0.46
CA PHE A 134 -7.28 -37.57 0.06
C PHE A 134 -7.79 -36.33 -0.69
N GLY A 135 -8.07 -35.23 0.00
CA GLY A 135 -8.36 -33.95 -0.64
C GLY A 135 -8.85 -32.87 0.31
N SER A 136 -8.14 -31.73 0.34
CA SER A 136 -8.63 -30.43 0.83
C SER A 136 -8.50 -30.06 2.33
N LEU A 137 -7.42 -30.47 3.02
CA LEU A 137 -7.07 -29.87 4.34
C LEU A 137 -5.82 -28.98 4.34
N TYR A 138 -5.15 -28.81 3.20
CA TYR A 138 -4.02 -27.90 3.08
C TYR A 138 -4.43 -26.67 2.27
N PRO A 139 -4.00 -25.45 2.66
CA PRO A 139 -4.12 -24.29 1.80
C PRO A 139 -3.47 -24.63 0.44
N PRO A 140 -4.05 -24.24 -0.69
CA PRO A 140 -3.46 -24.52 -2.00
C PRO A 140 -2.02 -24.01 -2.00
N ARG A 141 -1.05 -24.91 -2.24
CA ARG A 141 0.32 -24.48 -2.54
C ARG A 141 0.22 -23.66 -3.82
N ASP A 142 0.66 -22.41 -3.79
CA ASP A 142 0.81 -21.60 -5.00
C ASP A 142 1.61 -22.42 -6.02
N ASN A 143 0.98 -22.67 -7.15
CA ASN A 143 1.45 -23.63 -8.17
C ASN A 143 2.66 -23.10 -8.96
N THR A 144 3.21 -21.96 -8.56
CA THR A 144 4.31 -21.25 -9.21
C THR A 144 5.61 -22.05 -9.17
N GLN A 145 5.94 -22.70 -8.05
CA GLN A 145 7.12 -23.58 -7.98
C GLN A 145 6.95 -24.87 -8.80
N LYS A 146 5.73 -25.39 -8.90
CA LYS A 146 5.46 -26.59 -9.69
C LYS A 146 5.53 -26.29 -11.19
N GLN A 147 4.97 -25.15 -11.62
CA GLN A 147 5.11 -24.65 -12.99
C GLN A 147 6.57 -24.40 -13.36
N LEU A 148 7.37 -23.78 -12.48
CA LEU A 148 8.79 -23.53 -12.75
C LEU A 148 9.57 -24.84 -12.92
N HIS A 149 9.33 -25.81 -12.03
CA HIS A 149 9.99 -27.11 -12.09
C HIS A 149 9.56 -27.93 -13.32
N ASP A 150 8.29 -27.88 -13.70
CA ASP A 150 7.77 -28.58 -14.88
C ASP A 150 8.29 -27.94 -16.18
N SER A 151 8.43 -26.60 -16.22
CA SER A 151 9.10 -25.90 -17.33
C SER A 151 10.58 -26.26 -17.45
N ILE A 152 11.31 -26.38 -16.33
CA ILE A 152 12.73 -26.79 -16.32
C ILE A 152 12.89 -28.24 -16.80
N LYS A 153 12.00 -29.15 -16.35
CA LYS A 153 12.00 -30.54 -16.80
C LYS A 153 11.68 -30.66 -18.29
N ALA A 154 10.69 -29.92 -18.79
CA ALA A 154 10.35 -29.90 -20.20
C ALA A 154 11.52 -29.41 -21.07
N PHE A 155 12.25 -28.38 -20.62
CA PHE A 155 13.44 -27.88 -21.30
C PHE A 155 14.58 -28.91 -21.35
N SER A 156 14.80 -29.63 -20.24
CA SER A 156 15.85 -30.67 -20.15
C SER A 156 15.57 -31.94 -20.97
N ALA A 157 14.33 -32.14 -21.39
CA ALA A 157 13.89 -33.32 -22.13
C ALA A 157 13.91 -33.14 -23.67
N LEU A 158 14.24 -31.93 -24.15
CA LEU A 158 14.38 -31.67 -25.58
C LEU A 158 15.70 -32.25 -26.11
N PRO A 159 15.70 -33.00 -27.23
CA PRO A 159 16.93 -33.42 -27.88
C PRO A 159 17.70 -32.19 -28.37
N ALA A 160 19.03 -32.27 -28.36
CA ALA A 160 19.97 -31.15 -28.52
C ALA A 160 19.91 -30.39 -29.87
N GLY A 161 18.92 -30.64 -30.73
CA GLY A 161 18.73 -30.01 -32.03
C GLY A 161 17.49 -29.10 -32.17
N GLU A 162 16.65 -28.97 -31.14
CA GLU A 162 15.39 -28.18 -31.20
C GLU A 162 15.22 -27.20 -30.02
N GLN A 163 16.32 -26.68 -29.47
CA GLN A 163 16.27 -25.49 -28.62
C GLN A 163 16.41 -24.24 -29.49
N PRO A 164 15.47 -23.28 -29.47
CA PRO A 164 15.54 -22.04 -30.26
C PRO A 164 16.65 -21.09 -29.81
#